data_AF-A0A958JIF0-F1
#
_entry.id   AF-A0A958JIF0-F1
#
_cell.length_a   1.000
_cell.length_b   1.000
_cell.length_c   1.000
_cell.angle_alpha   90.00
_cell.angle_beta   90.00
_cell.angle_gamma   90.00
#
_symmetry.space_group_name_H-M   'P 1'
#
loop_
_entity.id
_entity.type
_entity.pdbx_description
1 polymer ?
#
loop_
_entity_poly.entity_id
_entity_poly.type
_entity_poly.pdbx_seq_one_letter_code
_entity_poly.pdbx_strand_id
1 'polypeptide(L)'
;MAKSTTKRKTKSQATRKSVETLTHEDATRKNIPTAEFQSVMPKEQQSPVRVAYERRNRDLDPQLVWRGKDEQDWSDLVVHAPPLFIQEKVQPKVLIDDLLRRTEKQDRADDPQLDMFADFNGVPEGDAKTEFY
;
A
#
# COMPACT_ATOMS: atom_id res chain seq x y z
N MET A 1 1.37 11.23 -61.17
CA MET A 1 2.34 10.74 -60.17
C MET A 1 1.97 11.34 -58.81
N ALA A 2 1.19 10.62 -57.99
CA ALA A 2 0.82 11.08 -56.64
C ALA A 2 1.76 10.40 -55.62
N LYS A 3 2.55 11.19 -54.91
CA LYS A 3 3.44 10.71 -53.84
C LYS A 3 2.62 10.61 -52.55
N SER A 4 2.33 9.40 -52.08
CA SER A 4 1.76 9.17 -50.75
C SER A 4 2.85 9.33 -49.69
N THR A 5 2.69 10.29 -48.80
CA THR A 5 3.55 10.50 -47.64
C THR A 5 2.98 9.74 -46.44
N THR A 6 3.56 8.58 -46.14
CA THR A 6 3.23 7.82 -44.93
C THR A 6 3.74 8.56 -43.69
N LYS A 7 2.82 9.09 -42.87
CA LYS A 7 3.13 9.68 -41.57
C LYS A 7 3.64 8.59 -40.61
N ARG A 8 4.88 8.74 -40.13
CA ARG A 8 5.49 7.89 -39.09
C ARG A 8 4.83 8.22 -37.74
N LYS A 9 4.13 7.26 -37.13
CA LYS A 9 3.62 7.35 -35.76
C LYS A 9 4.80 7.37 -34.78
N THR A 10 4.94 8.44 -34.01
CA THR A 10 5.87 8.54 -32.88
C THR A 10 5.30 7.78 -31.68
N LYS A 11 6.00 6.75 -31.19
CA LYS A 11 5.67 6.06 -29.92
C LYS A 11 5.80 7.06 -28.78
N SER A 12 4.72 7.30 -28.03
CA SER A 12 4.75 8.10 -26.81
C SER A 12 5.58 7.37 -25.75
N GLN A 13 6.58 8.06 -25.18
CA GLN A 13 7.34 7.52 -24.05
C GLN A 13 6.41 7.41 -22.83
N ALA A 14 6.26 6.20 -22.31
CA ALA A 14 5.50 5.96 -21.09
C ALA A 14 6.19 6.66 -19.91
N THR A 15 5.42 7.39 -19.11
CA THR A 15 5.87 8.03 -17.88
C THR A 15 6.31 6.96 -16.88
N ARG A 16 7.56 7.06 -16.40
CA ARG A 16 8.07 6.17 -15.34
C ARG A 16 7.35 6.48 -14.02
N LYS A 17 7.04 5.43 -13.25
CA LYS A 17 6.45 5.56 -11.91
C LYS A 17 7.52 6.09 -10.94
N SER A 18 7.18 7.10 -10.14
CA SER A 18 8.04 7.59 -9.04
C SER A 18 7.80 6.74 -7.80
N VAL A 19 8.87 6.35 -7.11
CA VAL A 19 8.81 5.55 -5.87
C VAL A 19 9.43 6.37 -4.74
N GLU A 20 8.59 6.74 -3.78
CA GLU A 20 9.00 7.52 -2.60
C GLU A 20 8.84 6.69 -1.33
N THR A 21 9.60 7.03 -0.29
CA THR A 21 9.49 6.42 1.03
C THR A 21 8.98 7.47 2.00
N LEU A 22 7.84 7.20 2.62
CA LEU A 22 7.29 8.02 3.69
C LEU A 22 7.84 7.50 5.02
N THR A 23 8.58 8.35 5.73
CA THR A 23 9.12 8.06 7.07
C THR A 23 8.45 8.93 8.11
N HIS A 24 8.04 8.33 9.23
CA HIS A 24 7.48 9.07 10.37
C HIS A 24 8.60 9.31 11.40
N GLU A 25 9.12 10.53 11.44
CA GLU A 25 10.26 10.88 12.33
C GLU A 25 9.85 10.87 13.82
N ASP A 26 8.64 11.37 14.12
CA ASP A 26 8.15 11.56 15.49
C ASP A 26 7.90 10.25 16.25
N ALA A 27 7.63 9.17 15.53
CA ALA A 27 7.24 7.87 16.11
C ALA A 27 8.37 6.83 16.02
N THR A 28 9.61 7.24 16.25
CA THR A 28 10.77 6.35 16.16
C THR A 28 10.96 5.53 17.44
N ARG A 29 10.76 4.22 17.37
CA ARG A 29 11.00 3.30 18.50
C ARG A 29 12.36 2.61 18.36
N LYS A 30 13.40 3.20 18.96
CA LYS A 30 14.81 2.81 18.78
C LYS A 30 15.18 1.43 19.35
N ASN A 31 14.55 1.01 20.45
CA ASN A 31 14.95 -0.17 21.23
C ASN A 31 13.89 -1.28 21.26
N ILE A 32 13.14 -1.50 20.17
CA ILE A 32 12.22 -2.64 20.13
C ILE A 32 13.04 -3.94 20.00
N PRO A 33 12.91 -4.90 20.93
CA PRO A 33 13.55 -6.20 20.84
C PRO A 33 13.09 -6.97 19.60
N THR A 34 13.98 -7.79 19.04
CA THR A 34 13.58 -8.78 18.04
C THR A 34 12.81 -9.93 18.69
N ALA A 35 11.99 -10.63 17.91
CA ALA A 35 11.24 -11.80 18.39
C ALA A 35 12.17 -12.86 19.04
N GLU A 36 13.36 -13.07 18.47
CA GLU A 36 14.39 -13.96 19.03
C GLU A 36 14.86 -13.55 20.43
N PHE A 37 14.85 -12.25 20.72
CA PHE A 37 15.29 -11.70 22.01
C PHE A 37 14.17 -11.73 23.06
N GLN A 38 12.96 -12.13 22.71
CA GLN A 38 11.83 -12.22 23.64
C GLN A 38 12.11 -13.20 24.79
N SER A 39 12.77 -14.33 24.48
CA SER A 39 13.06 -15.39 25.45
C SER A 39 14.03 -14.96 26.56
N VAL A 40 14.87 -13.96 26.29
CA VAL A 40 15.87 -13.44 27.24
C VAL A 40 15.40 -12.15 27.92
N MET A 41 14.20 -11.66 27.62
CA MET A 41 13.69 -10.42 28.20
C MET A 41 13.26 -10.61 29.67
N PRO A 42 13.44 -9.57 30.51
CA PRO A 42 12.89 -9.53 31.87
C PRO A 42 11.37 -9.69 31.86
N LYS A 43 10.81 -10.42 32.82
CA LYS A 43 9.35 -10.68 32.91
C LYS A 43 8.55 -9.40 33.10
N GLU A 44 9.14 -8.39 33.72
CA GLU A 44 8.56 -7.07 33.92
C GLU A 44 8.26 -6.38 32.58
N GLN A 45 9.13 -6.55 31.58
CA GLN A 45 8.96 -5.97 30.24
C GLN A 45 8.01 -6.78 29.35
N GLN A 46 7.75 -8.05 29.70
CA GLN A 46 6.76 -8.88 29.03
C GLN A 46 5.31 -8.57 29.49
N SER A 47 5.15 -7.93 30.64
CA SER A 47 3.82 -7.65 31.20
C SER A 47 3.10 -6.53 30.42
N PRO A 48 1.79 -6.69 30.10
CA PRO A 48 1.02 -5.66 29.41
C PRO A 48 0.89 -4.40 30.26
N VAL A 49 1.30 -3.25 29.70
CA VAL A 49 1.17 -1.95 30.38
C VAL A 49 -0.25 -1.45 30.20
N ARG A 50 -0.84 -0.92 31.28
CA ARG A 50 -2.13 -0.23 31.22
C ARG A 50 -1.90 1.17 30.69
N VAL A 51 -2.47 1.47 29.52
CA VAL A 51 -2.43 2.80 28.92
C VAL A 51 -3.80 3.43 29.12
N ALA A 52 -3.79 4.57 29.78
CA ALA A 52 -4.92 5.49 29.89
C ALA A 52 -4.98 6.31 28.60
N TYR A 53 -6.10 6.24 27.88
CA TYR A 53 -6.31 7.09 26.71
C TYR A 53 -7.19 8.27 27.10
N GLU A 54 -6.62 9.49 27.03
CA GLU A 54 -7.39 10.70 27.25
C GLU A 54 -8.54 10.77 26.24
N ARG A 55 -9.77 10.73 26.74
CA ARG A 55 -10.97 10.74 25.87
C ARG A 55 -11.10 12.01 25.03
N ARG A 56 -10.41 13.09 25.41
CA ARG A 56 -10.49 14.40 24.75
C ARG A 56 -9.11 14.99 24.57
N ASN A 57 -8.80 15.37 23.33
CA ASN A 57 -7.70 16.28 23.06
C ASN A 57 -8.27 17.69 22.94
N ARG A 58 -7.90 18.58 23.88
CA ARG A 58 -8.41 19.95 23.99
C ARG A 58 -7.92 20.86 22.86
N ASP A 59 -6.89 20.44 22.13
CA ASP A 59 -6.32 21.16 20.99
C ASP A 59 -7.02 20.82 19.67
N LEU A 60 -7.89 19.81 19.66
CA LEU A 60 -8.73 19.49 18.51
C LEU A 60 -9.99 20.35 18.50
N ASP A 61 -10.51 20.62 17.29
CA ASP A 61 -11.80 21.27 17.04
C ASP A 61 -12.92 20.71 17.95
N PRO A 62 -13.95 21.50 18.28
CA PRO A 62 -14.98 21.12 19.25
C PRO A 62 -15.58 19.75 18.95
N GLN A 63 -15.28 18.78 19.81
CA GLN A 63 -15.82 17.43 19.70
C GLN A 63 -17.30 17.43 20.10
N LEU A 64 -18.17 16.97 19.18
CA LEU A 64 -19.59 16.78 19.45
C LEU A 64 -19.77 15.63 20.44
N VAL A 65 -20.27 15.93 21.63
CA VAL A 65 -20.53 14.93 22.67
C VAL A 65 -21.99 15.00 23.11
N TRP A 66 -22.62 13.84 23.24
CA TRP A 66 -23.95 13.74 23.83
C TRP A 66 -23.93 14.20 25.28
N ARG A 67 -24.80 15.17 25.59
CA ARG A 67 -24.99 15.69 26.95
C ARG A 67 -25.31 14.54 27.91
N GLY A 68 -24.56 14.44 29.01
CA GLY A 68 -24.72 13.40 30.03
C GLY A 68 -23.93 12.10 29.78
N LYS A 69 -23.31 11.89 28.61
CA LYS A 69 -22.46 10.70 28.37
C LYS A 69 -21.15 10.77 29.17
N ASP A 70 -20.55 11.96 29.27
CA ASP A 70 -19.33 12.15 30.06
C ASP A 70 -19.56 11.99 31.57
N GLU A 71 -20.78 12.31 32.03
CA GLU A 71 -21.19 12.15 33.43
C GLU A 71 -21.60 10.71 33.79
N GLN A 72 -21.56 9.76 32.87
CA GLN A 72 -21.77 8.34 33.19
C GLN A 72 -20.46 7.54 33.09
N ASP A 73 -19.54 7.99 32.24
CA ASP A 73 -18.26 7.34 32.00
C ASP A 73 -17.09 8.07 32.69
N TRP A 74 -17.18 8.33 33.99
CA TRP A 74 -16.16 9.09 34.76
C TRP A 74 -14.80 8.40 34.84
N SER A 75 -14.69 7.14 34.42
CA SER A 75 -13.42 6.41 34.42
C SER A 75 -12.68 6.57 33.10
N ASP A 76 -11.38 6.81 33.22
CA ASP A 76 -10.45 6.80 32.10
C ASP A 76 -10.54 5.49 31.30
N LEU A 77 -10.37 5.57 29.98
CA LEU A 77 -10.38 4.38 29.13
C LEU A 77 -9.03 3.67 29.28
N VAL A 78 -8.98 2.74 30.21
CA VAL A 78 -7.78 1.93 30.46
C VAL A 78 -7.77 0.73 29.54
N VAL A 79 -6.80 0.70 28.61
CA VAL A 79 -6.56 -0.44 27.73
C VAL A 79 -5.26 -1.14 28.09
N HIS A 80 -5.23 -2.46 27.95
CA HIS A 80 -3.99 -3.24 28.09
C HIS A 80 -3.21 -3.21 26.77
N ALA A 81 -1.99 -2.67 26.81
CA ALA A 81 -1.07 -2.62 25.68
C ALA A 81 0.01 -3.71 25.84
N PRO A 82 -0.06 -4.82 25.07
CA PRO A 82 0.98 -5.85 25.11
C PRO A 82 2.30 -5.36 24.46
N PRO A 83 3.45 -5.94 24.85
CA PRO A 83 4.73 -5.62 24.23
C PRO A 83 4.76 -6.08 22.77
N LEU A 84 5.38 -5.28 21.90
CA LEU A 84 5.56 -5.57 20.48
C LEU A 84 7.01 -5.98 20.21
N PHE A 85 7.20 -7.02 19.40
CA PHE A 85 8.51 -7.51 18.98
C PHE A 85 8.65 -7.36 17.46
N ILE A 86 9.84 -6.99 17.00
CA ILE A 86 10.14 -6.94 15.57
C ILE A 86 10.61 -8.32 15.12
N GLN A 87 9.96 -8.90 14.13
CA GLN A 87 10.47 -10.12 13.50
C GLN A 87 11.53 -9.78 12.46
N GLU A 88 11.18 -8.93 11.50
CA GLU A 88 12.05 -8.54 10.38
C GLU A 88 11.86 -7.05 10.06
N LYS A 89 12.88 -6.43 9.46
CA LYS A 89 12.78 -5.05 8.94
C LYS A 89 12.71 -5.08 7.42
N VAL A 90 11.53 -4.82 6.87
CA VAL A 90 11.32 -4.73 5.42
C VAL A 90 11.63 -3.31 4.93
N GLN A 91 12.32 -3.18 3.81
CA GLN A 91 12.54 -1.91 3.11
C GLN A 91 11.77 -1.92 1.77
N PRO A 92 10.51 -1.43 1.73
CA PRO A 92 9.65 -1.59 0.56
C PRO A 92 10.19 -0.93 -0.71
N LYS A 93 10.86 0.22 -0.57
CA LYS A 93 11.43 0.95 -1.71
C LYS A 93 12.42 0.09 -2.50
N VAL A 94 13.33 -0.61 -1.81
CA VAL A 94 14.33 -1.46 -2.46
C VAL A 94 13.68 -2.60 -3.23
N LEU A 95 12.59 -3.16 -2.70
CA LEU A 95 11.82 -4.21 -3.38
C LEU A 95 11.15 -3.68 -4.65
N ILE A 96 10.51 -2.51 -4.58
CA ILE A 96 9.85 -1.89 -5.73
C ILE A 96 10.87 -1.48 -6.79
N ASP A 97 12.02 -0.92 -6.37
CA ASP A 97 13.10 -0.54 -7.29
C ASP A 97 13.67 -1.76 -8.03
N ASP A 98 13.86 -2.90 -7.35
CA ASP A 98 14.29 -4.14 -7.99
C ASP A 98 13.22 -4.71 -8.94
N LEU A 99 11.94 -4.63 -8.57
CA LEU A 99 10.83 -5.03 -9.44
C LEU A 99 10.79 -4.18 -10.72
N LEU A 100 10.89 -2.85 -10.61
CA LEU A 100 10.95 -1.97 -11.77
C LEU A 100 12.14 -2.32 -12.68
N ARG A 101 13.32 -2.58 -12.09
CA ARG A 101 14.51 -3.00 -12.83
C ARG A 101 14.31 -4.32 -13.58
N ARG A 102 13.62 -5.30 -12.98
CA ARG A 102 13.32 -6.59 -13.62
C ARG A 102 12.35 -6.41 -14.78
N THR A 103 11.28 -5.64 -14.60
CA THR A 103 10.30 -5.35 -15.65
C THR A 103 10.97 -4.65 -16.84
N GLU A 104 11.81 -3.62 -16.60
CA GLU A 104 12.54 -2.95 -17.70
C GLU A 104 13.50 -3.88 -18.46
N LYS A 105 14.04 -4.92 -17.82
CA LYS A 105 14.90 -5.92 -18.49
C LYS A 105 14.07 -6.94 -19.27
N GLN A 106 12.92 -7.34 -18.73
CA GLN A 106 12.00 -8.26 -19.37
C GLN A 106 11.36 -7.62 -20.61
N ASP A 107 10.97 -6.34 -20.55
CA ASP A 107 10.48 -5.58 -21.70
C ASP A 107 11.54 -5.36 -22.79
N ARG A 108 12.84 -5.45 -22.45
CA ARG A 108 13.95 -5.38 -23.43
C ARG A 108 14.32 -6.74 -24.01
N ALA A 109 13.96 -7.83 -23.34
CA ALA A 109 14.10 -9.19 -23.84
C ALA A 109 12.83 -9.51 -24.63
N ASP A 110 12.69 -8.87 -25.80
CA ASP A 110 11.68 -9.18 -26.81
C ASP A 110 11.83 -10.64 -27.24
N ASP A 111 11.24 -11.57 -26.50
CA ASP A 111 10.57 -12.71 -27.12
C ASP A 111 9.10 -12.28 -27.23
N PRO A 112 8.54 -12.17 -28.44
CA PRO A 112 7.13 -11.85 -28.60
C PRO A 112 6.34 -13.06 -28.11
N GLN A 113 6.14 -13.15 -26.80
CA GLN A 113 5.17 -14.06 -26.23
C GLN A 113 3.84 -13.66 -26.85
N LEU A 114 3.31 -14.52 -27.73
CA LEU A 114 1.99 -14.32 -28.32
C LEU A 114 1.02 -14.07 -27.18
N ASP A 115 0.39 -12.90 -27.20
CA ASP A 115 -0.68 -12.58 -26.29
C ASP A 115 -1.88 -13.48 -26.64
N MET A 116 -2.06 -14.52 -25.83
CA MET A 116 -3.12 -15.53 -25.98
C MET A 116 -4.53 -14.94 -25.81
N PHE A 117 -4.64 -13.63 -25.51
CA PHE A 117 -5.90 -12.92 -25.27
C PHE A 117 -6.08 -11.66 -26.14
N ALA A 118 -5.19 -11.38 -27.10
CA ALA A 118 -5.18 -10.09 -27.81
C ALA A 118 -6.36 -9.83 -28.75
N ASP A 119 -7.09 -10.83 -29.25
CA ASP A 119 -8.19 -10.57 -30.20
C ASP A 119 -9.22 -11.69 -30.22
N PHE A 120 -10.20 -11.64 -29.31
CA PHE A 120 -11.44 -12.45 -29.42
C PHE A 120 -12.67 -11.63 -29.84
N ASN A 121 -12.56 -10.30 -29.88
CA ASN A 121 -13.70 -9.42 -30.22
C ASN A 121 -13.57 -8.76 -31.61
N GLY A 122 -12.73 -9.31 -32.49
CA GLY A 122 -12.61 -8.88 -33.88
C GLY A 122 -13.71 -9.41 -34.79
N VAL A 123 -14.99 -9.36 -34.38
CA VAL A 123 -16.10 -9.61 -35.30
C VAL A 123 -16.27 -8.35 -36.16
N PRO A 124 -16.18 -8.42 -37.49
CA PRO A 124 -16.47 -7.27 -38.35
C PRO A 124 -17.86 -6.72 -38.03
N GLU A 125 -18.01 -5.40 -37.91
CA GLU A 125 -19.33 -4.76 -37.80
C GLU A 125 -20.19 -5.15 -39.01
N GLY A 126 -21.09 -6.12 -38.83
CA GLY A 126 -21.96 -6.61 -39.90
C GLY A 126 -22.62 -7.97 -39.63
N ASP A 127 -21.94 -8.89 -38.91
CA ASP A 127 -22.41 -10.29 -38.76
C ASP A 127 -23.26 -10.56 -37.50
N ALA A 128 -23.52 -9.54 -36.67
CA ALA A 128 -24.36 -9.68 -35.47
C ALA A 128 -25.87 -9.54 -35.75
N LYS A 129 -26.37 -10.07 -36.88
CA LYS A 129 -27.81 -10.18 -37.16
C LYS A 129 -28.20 -11.64 -37.27
N THR A 130 -28.37 -12.29 -36.13
CA THR A 130 -29.08 -13.56 -36.06
C THR A 130 -30.58 -13.25 -36.12
N GLU A 131 -31.20 -13.48 -37.27
CA GLU A 131 -32.66 -13.48 -37.40
C GLU A 131 -33.20 -14.75 -36.74
N PHE A 132 -34.04 -14.59 -35.71
CA PHE A 132 -34.79 -15.69 -35.11
C PHE A 132 -36.17 -15.77 -35.79
N TYR A 133 -36.53 -16.98 -36.23
CA TYR A 133 -37.81 -17.34 -36.86
C TYR A 133 -39.02 -17.20 -35.93
#